data_AF-A0A8S9DX31-F1
#
_entry.id   AF-A0A8S9DX31-F1
#
_cell.length_a   1.000
_cell.length_b   1.000
_cell.length_c   1.000
_cell.angle_alpha   90.00
_cell.angle_beta   90.00
_cell.angle_gamma   90.00
#
_symmetry.space_group_name_H-M   'P 1'
#
loop_
_entity.id
_entity.type
_entity.pdbx_description
1 polymer ?
#
loop_
_entity_poly.entity_id
_entity_poly.type
_entity_poly.pdbx_seq_one_letter_code
_entity_poly.pdbx_strand_id
1 'polypeptide(L)'
;MFILRVIFYFLVIVAIGIFASQNMDMVPVYLLVGPPVQVPLIVVVVMAFIVGYAFALLAVVFRAAKGGRRKSAGRNRELMRATMGPKELARKRE
;
A
#
# COMPACT_ATOMS: atom_id res chain seq x y z
N MET A 1 -17.48 -23.41 -2.45
CA MET A 1 -16.44 -22.36 -2.60
C MET A 1 -15.78 -21.96 -1.29
N PHE A 2 -16.51 -21.76 -0.19
CA PHE A 2 -15.91 -21.38 1.11
C PHE A 2 -14.86 -22.40 1.62
N ILE A 3 -15.21 -23.69 1.62
CA ILE A 3 -14.32 -24.78 2.07
C ILE A 3 -13.00 -24.80 1.29
N LEU A 4 -13.06 -24.61 -0.04
CA LEU A 4 -11.86 -24.55 -0.89
C LEU A 4 -10.94 -23.38 -0.50
N ARG A 5 -11.51 -22.21 -0.16
CA ARG A 5 -10.72 -21.06 0.31
C ARG A 5 -10.06 -21.36 1.65
N VAL A 6 -10.78 -21.96 2.59
CA VAL A 6 -10.23 -22.33 3.91
C VAL A 6 -9.09 -23.34 3.76
N ILE A 7 -9.27 -24.38 2.95
CA ILE A 7 -8.23 -25.38 2.67
C ILE A 7 -7.01 -24.69 2.03
N PHE A 8 -7.23 -23.82 1.05
CA PHE A 8 -6.14 -23.08 0.42
C PHE A 8 -5.36 -22.23 1.43
N TYR A 9 -6.04 -21.44 2.26
CA TYR A 9 -5.37 -20.64 3.29
C TYR A 9 -4.63 -21.49 4.31
N PHE A 10 -5.20 -22.63 4.70
CA PHE A 10 -4.55 -23.58 5.60
C PHE A 10 -3.24 -24.12 4.98
N LEU A 11 -3.29 -24.55 3.72
CA LEU A 11 -2.11 -25.03 3.00
C LEU A 11 -1.03 -23.95 2.89
N VAL A 12 -1.42 -22.71 2.61
CA VAL A 12 -0.49 -21.57 2.56
C VAL A 12 0.16 -21.33 3.93
N ILE A 13 -0.61 -21.32 5.02
CA ILE A 13 -0.07 -21.12 6.38
C ILE A 13 0.89 -22.25 6.75
N VAL A 14 0.53 -23.50 6.47
CA VAL A 14 1.41 -24.66 6.71
C VAL A 14 2.69 -24.54 5.90
N ALA A 15 2.60 -24.20 4.62
CA ALA A 15 3.78 -24.01 3.77
C ALA A 15 4.71 -22.90 4.29
N ILE A 16 4.14 -21.77 4.72
CA ILE A 16 4.90 -20.68 5.36
C ILE A 16 5.55 -21.16 6.66
N GLY A 17 4.84 -21.93 7.48
CA GLY A 17 5.37 -22.48 8.73
C GLY A 17 6.54 -23.43 8.50
N ILE A 18 6.44 -24.33 7.52
CA ILE A 18 7.53 -25.22 7.11
C ILE A 18 8.71 -24.40 6.60
N PHE A 19 8.46 -23.44 5.71
CA PHE A 19 9.51 -22.55 5.20
C PHE A 19 10.22 -21.81 6.33
N ALA A 20 9.49 -21.23 7.28
CA ALA A 20 10.06 -20.54 8.44
C ALA A 20 10.91 -21.47 9.31
N SER A 21 10.42 -22.67 9.59
CA SER A 21 11.13 -23.68 10.38
C SER A 21 12.45 -24.11 9.73
N GLN A 22 12.47 -24.25 8.40
CA GLN A 22 13.67 -24.62 7.65
C GLN A 22 14.66 -23.45 7.47
N ASN A 23 14.23 -22.20 7.69
CA ASN A 23 15.05 -20.99 7.51
C ASN A 23 15.38 -20.32 8.86
N MET A 24 15.62 -21.12 9.89
CA MET A 24 16.05 -20.66 11.22
C MET A 24 17.57 -20.47 11.33
N ASP A 25 18.32 -20.69 10.24
CA ASP A 25 19.76 -20.49 10.19
C ASP A 25 20.13 -19.06 10.58
N MET A 26 21.13 -18.96 11.47
CA MET A 26 21.62 -17.68 11.95
C MET A 26 22.50 -17.02 10.89
N VAL A 27 22.13 -15.81 10.49
CA VAL A 27 22.90 -15.00 9.56
C VAL A 27 23.45 -13.74 10.24
N PRO A 28 24.70 -13.34 9.93
CA PRO A 28 25.27 -12.11 10.45
C PRO A 28 24.68 -10.90 9.74
N VAL A 29 24.06 -10.00 10.51
CA VAL A 29 23.61 -8.70 10.04
C VAL A 29 24.58 -7.63 10.51
N TYR A 30 25.18 -6.94 9.53
CA TYR A 30 26.09 -5.82 9.76
C TYR A 30 25.28 -4.54 9.90
N LEU A 31 25.27 -3.98 11.11
CA LEU A 31 24.66 -2.68 11.37
C LEU A 31 25.65 -1.55 11.02
N LEU A 32 25.16 -0.32 10.90
CA LEU A 32 25.99 0.85 10.61
C LEU A 32 27.09 1.09 11.66
N VAL A 33 26.87 0.64 12.90
CA VAL A 33 27.82 0.76 14.01
C VAL A 33 27.75 -0.50 14.87
N GLY A 34 28.91 -1.03 15.27
CA GLY A 34 29.04 -2.14 16.22
C GLY A 34 29.34 -3.50 15.58
N PRO A 35 29.44 -4.57 16.40
CA PRO A 35 29.70 -5.92 15.94
C PRO A 35 28.48 -6.51 15.20
N PRO A 36 28.70 -7.51 14.31
CA PRO A 36 27.60 -8.17 13.60
C PRO A 36 26.62 -8.83 14.56
N VAL A 37 25.33 -8.65 14.31
CA VAL A 37 24.27 -9.27 15.12
C VAL A 37 23.80 -10.53 14.41
N GLN A 38 23.81 -11.66 15.12
CA GLN A 38 23.28 -12.92 14.61
C GLN A 38 21.76 -12.92 14.73
N VAL A 39 21.07 -13.06 13.60
CA VAL A 39 19.60 -13.14 13.56
C VAL A 39 19.16 -14.33 12.70
N PRO A 40 18.02 -14.96 12.99
CA PRO A 40 17.49 -16.00 12.12
C PRO A 40 17.14 -15.43 10.74
N LEU A 41 17.50 -16.14 9.67
CA LEU A 41 17.27 -15.72 8.28
C LEU A 41 15.80 -15.35 8.03
N ILE A 42 14.86 -16.12 8.60
CA ILE A 42 13.43 -15.83 8.47
C ILE A 42 13.04 -14.43 8.97
N VAL A 43 13.70 -13.91 10.01
CA VAL A 43 13.45 -12.56 10.53
C VAL A 43 13.81 -11.52 9.47
N VAL A 44 14.95 -11.69 8.81
CA VAL A 44 15.41 -10.79 7.74
C VAL A 44 14.42 -10.79 6.57
N VAL A 45 13.99 -11.98 6.14
CA VAL A 45 13.03 -12.16 5.04
C VAL A 45 11.69 -11.49 5.35
N VAL A 46 11.14 -11.72 6.56
CA VAL A 46 9.87 -11.13 6.99
C VAL A 46 9.97 -9.61 7.06
N MET A 47 11.05 -9.07 7.62
CA MET A 47 11.23 -7.62 7.72
C MET A 47 11.36 -6.97 6.33
N ALA A 48 12.09 -7.59 5.40
CA ALA A 48 12.19 -7.11 4.02
C ALA A 48 10.81 -7.07 3.33
N PHE A 49 10.00 -8.12 3.51
CA PHE A 49 8.64 -8.17 2.99
C PHE A 49 7.75 -7.06 3.57
N ILE A 50 7.78 -6.87 4.90
CA ILE A 50 7.00 -5.83 5.59
C ILE A 50 7.36 -4.44 5.05
N VAL A 51 8.66 -4.15 4.92
CA VAL A 51 9.13 -2.86 4.39
C VAL A 51 8.63 -2.66 2.96
N GLY A 52 8.79 -3.65 2.08
CA GLY A 52 8.29 -3.57 0.70
C GLY A 52 6.78 -3.36 0.62
N TYR A 53 6.02 -4.07 1.45
CA TYR A 53 4.57 -3.92 1.52
C TYR A 53 4.15 -2.53 2.03
N ALA A 54 4.84 -1.99 3.05
CA ALA A 54 4.61 -0.65 3.54
C ALA A 54 4.85 0.41 2.45
N PHE A 55 5.93 0.29 1.68
CA PHE A 55 6.19 1.17 0.54
C PHE A 55 5.10 1.07 -0.53
N ALA A 56 4.64 -0.14 -0.85
CA ALA A 56 3.56 -0.34 -1.81
C ALA A 56 2.25 0.31 -1.34
N LEU A 57 1.89 0.14 -0.06
CA LEU A 57 0.72 0.81 0.54
C LEU A 57 0.84 2.33 0.44
N LEU A 58 1.98 2.89 0.84
CA LEU A 58 2.23 4.32 0.74
C LEU A 58 2.10 4.81 -0.71
N ALA A 59 2.65 4.09 -1.68
CA ALA A 59 2.52 4.44 -3.10
C ALA A 59 1.05 4.48 -3.57
N VAL A 60 0.23 3.51 -3.14
CA VAL A 60 -1.21 3.48 -3.44
C VAL A 60 -1.92 4.68 -2.81
N VAL A 61 -1.63 4.98 -1.54
CA VAL A 61 -2.20 6.13 -0.81
C VAL A 61 -1.84 7.45 -1.50
N PHE A 62 -0.57 7.66 -1.84
CA PHE A 62 -0.13 8.86 -2.55
C PHE A 62 -0.79 9.00 -3.93
N ARG A 63 -0.96 7.88 -4.66
CA ARG A 63 -1.64 7.88 -5.96
C ARG A 63 -3.12 8.25 -5.81
N ALA A 64 -3.81 7.71 -4.80
CA ALA A 64 -5.20 8.02 -4.52
C ALA A 64 -5.39 9.50 -4.13
N ALA A 65 -4.52 10.04 -3.27
CA ALA A 65 -4.54 11.44 -2.87
C ALA A 65 -4.35 12.40 -4.05
N LYS A 66 -3.46 12.06 -5.00
CA LYS A 66 -3.23 12.86 -6.21
C LYS A 66 -4.40 12.79 -7.21
N GLY A 67 -5.08 11.65 -7.29
CA GLY A 67 -6.26 11.44 -8.15
C GLY A 67 -7.53 12.16 -7.66
N GLY A 68 -7.72 12.27 -6.33
CA GLY A 68 -8.88 12.93 -5.73
C GLY A 68 -8.99 14.43 -6.07
N ARG A 69 -7.87 15.15 -6.14
CA ARG A 69 -7.84 16.59 -6.46
C ARG A 69 -8.35 16.91 -7.88
N ARG A 70 -8.09 16.06 -8.86
CA ARG A 70 -8.54 16.29 -10.26
C ARG A 70 -10.06 16.13 -10.41
N LYS A 71 -10.66 15.12 -9.75
CA LYS A 71 -12.12 14.91 -9.80
C LYS A 71 -12.91 15.99 -9.06
N SER A 72 -12.37 16.45 -7.92
CA SER A 72 -13.02 17.51 -7.13
C SER A 72 -13.02 18.86 -7.85
N ALA A 73 -11.92 19.23 -8.53
CA ALA A 73 -11.83 20.49 -9.28
C ALA A 73 -12.79 20.57 -10.49
N GLY A 74 -12.99 19.47 -11.22
CA GLY A 74 -13.95 19.42 -12.33
C GLY A 74 -15.40 19.56 -11.87
N ARG A 75 -15.78 18.82 -10.82
CA ARG A 75 -17.14 18.84 -10.26
C ARG A 75 -17.49 20.19 -9.62
N ASN A 76 -16.53 20.87 -8.99
CA ASN A 76 -16.77 22.20 -8.44
C ASN A 76 -17.00 23.25 -9.54
N ARG A 77 -16.35 23.13 -10.70
CA ARG A 77 -16.60 24.00 -11.87
C ARG A 77 -17.97 23.76 -12.51
N GLU A 78 -18.42 22.51 -12.56
CA GLU A 78 -19.77 22.19 -13.04
C GLU A 78 -20.85 22.70 -12.09
N LEU A 79 -20.69 22.48 -10.78
CA LEU A 79 -21.60 23.01 -9.77
C LEU A 79 -21.66 24.54 -9.82
N MET A 80 -20.52 25.22 -9.91
CA MET A 80 -20.46 26.68 -10.00
C MET A 80 -21.14 27.21 -11.28
N ARG A 81 -21.07 26.46 -12.40
CA ARG A 81 -21.82 26.78 -13.63
C ARG A 81 -23.32 26.53 -13.50
N ALA A 82 -23.72 25.50 -12.75
CA ALA A 82 -25.12 25.16 -12.52
C ALA A 82 -25.82 26.10 -11.52
N THR A 83 -25.07 26.66 -10.56
CA THR A 83 -25.58 27.65 -9.59
C THR A 83 -25.47 29.10 -10.07
N MET A 84 -24.68 29.39 -11.12
CA MET A 84 -24.66 30.73 -11.73
C MET A 84 -25.98 30.97 -12.47
N GLY A 85 -26.73 31.98 -12.02
CA GLY A 85 -27.95 32.40 -12.69
C GLY A 85 -27.67 32.97 -14.08
N PRO A 86 -28.64 32.91 -15.02
CA PRO A 86 -28.46 33.34 -16.42
C PRO A 86 -28.00 34.79 -16.58
N LYS A 87 -28.22 35.65 -15.57
CA LYS A 87 -27.78 37.06 -15.55
C LYS A 87 -26.27 37.25 -15.32
N GLU A 88 -25.60 36.34 -14.62
CA GLU A 88 -24.13 36.41 -14.38
C GLU A 88 -23.32 35.86 -15.56
N LEU A 89 -23.86 34.89 -16.30
CA LEU A 89 -23.23 34.32 -17.50
C LEU A 89 -23.15 35.30 -18.66
N ALA A 90 -24.11 36.23 -18.77
CA ALA A 90 -24.14 37.26 -19.79
C ALA A 90 -23.07 38.36 -19.55
N ARG A 91 -22.88 38.76 -18.28
CA ARG A 91 -21.94 39.83 -17.89
C ARG A 91 -20.46 39.44 -18.00
N LYS A 92 -20.15 38.14 -18.12
CA LYS A 92 -18.78 37.63 -18.31
C LYS A 92 -18.35 37.48 -19.77
N ARG A 93 -19.26 37.75 -20.72
CA ARG A 93 -19.01 37.67 -22.17
C ARG A 93 -18.76 39.04 -22.82
N GLU A 94 -18.91 40.12 -22.06
CA GLU A 94 -18.50 41.48 -22.40
C GLU A 94 -17.11 41.76 -21.82
#